data_AF-A0A838I3U8-F1
#
_entry.id   AF-A0A838I3U8-F1
#
_cell.length_a   1.000
_cell.length_b   1.000
_cell.length_c   1.000
_cell.angle_alpha   90.00
_cell.angle_beta   90.00
_cell.angle_gamma   90.00
#
_symmetry.space_group_name_H-M   'P 1'
#
loop_
_entity.id
_entity.type
_entity.pdbx_description
1 polymer ?
#
loop_
_entity_poly.entity_id
_entity_poly.type
_entity_poly.pdbx_seq_one_letter_code
_entity_poly.pdbx_strand_id
1 'polypeptide(L)'
;MPVKAAFDMFATYPKPSPTAPLSFKQGAFTLIELFVVMSVIIVLLGMAFPAFQAVQNSARKTQAKNDLVQIVTAVNAFYTEYGKYPLVTADTIYGPTGTANNLLFDVLRGLNATENPRQIVFISPPEVKNSTNPRSGVVTTIGAATLGQLFDPWGNAYNVT
;
A
#
# COMPACT_ATOMS: atom_id res chain seq x y z
N MET A 1 -20.21 61.78 -54.74
CA MET A 1 -20.64 61.92 -53.33
C MET A 1 -21.50 60.69 -53.02
N PRO A 2 -21.01 59.68 -52.25
CA PRO A 2 -21.58 59.43 -50.91
C PRO A 2 -20.68 58.61 -49.92
N VAL A 3 -19.34 58.68 -49.98
CA VAL A 3 -18.50 57.81 -49.11
C VAL A 3 -18.27 58.40 -47.70
N LYS A 4 -18.49 59.71 -47.50
CA LYS A 4 -18.26 60.36 -46.20
C LYS A 4 -19.30 59.99 -45.13
N ALA A 5 -20.52 59.61 -45.55
CA ALA A 5 -21.60 59.27 -44.61
C ALA A 5 -21.38 57.92 -43.88
N ALA A 6 -20.71 56.96 -44.53
CA ALA A 6 -20.42 55.67 -43.91
C ALA A 6 -19.31 55.77 -42.86
N PHE A 7 -18.34 56.67 -43.04
CA PHE A 7 -17.25 56.85 -42.07
C PHE A 7 -17.71 57.57 -40.79
N ASP A 8 -18.64 58.53 -40.92
CA ASP A 8 -19.17 59.27 -39.77
C ASP A 8 -20.16 58.42 -38.91
N MET A 9 -20.67 57.29 -39.44
CA MET A 9 -21.56 56.36 -38.71
C MET A 9 -20.81 55.41 -37.76
N PHE A 10 -19.50 55.22 -37.95
CA PHE A 10 -18.61 54.48 -37.06
C PHE A 10 -18.01 55.37 -35.95
N ALA A 11 -18.51 56.60 -35.74
CA ALA A 11 -18.02 57.49 -34.67
C ALA A 11 -18.96 57.54 -33.44
N THR A 12 -20.10 56.85 -33.48
CA THR A 12 -21.15 56.96 -32.43
C THR A 12 -21.50 55.62 -31.82
N TYR A 13 -20.52 54.75 -31.56
CA TYR A 13 -20.79 53.62 -30.67
C TYR A 13 -20.94 54.18 -29.25
N PRO A 14 -22.08 53.93 -28.56
CA PRO A 14 -22.17 54.25 -27.15
C PRO A 14 -21.16 53.38 -26.38
N LYS A 15 -20.23 54.03 -25.67
CA LYS A 15 -19.32 53.33 -24.76
C LYS A 15 -20.18 52.52 -23.77
N PRO A 16 -19.98 51.20 -23.61
CA PRO A 16 -20.72 50.44 -22.63
C PRO A 16 -20.46 51.04 -21.24
N SER A 17 -21.55 51.37 -20.54
CA SER A 17 -21.50 51.84 -19.16
C SER A 17 -20.70 50.84 -18.33
N PRO A 18 -19.76 51.27 -17.48
CA PRO A 18 -19.09 50.35 -16.58
C PRO A 18 -20.14 49.70 -15.68
N THR A 19 -20.42 48.42 -15.91
CA THR A 19 -21.18 47.60 -14.99
C THR A 19 -20.36 47.51 -13.71
N ALA A 20 -20.87 48.08 -12.62
CA ALA A 20 -20.19 48.10 -11.35
C ALA A 20 -19.76 46.67 -10.98
N PRO A 21 -18.50 46.44 -10.60
CA PRO A 21 -18.10 45.13 -10.12
C PRO A 21 -18.95 44.79 -8.90
N LEU A 22 -19.57 43.61 -8.90
CA LEU A 22 -20.17 43.06 -7.70
C LEU A 22 -19.06 42.96 -6.65
N SER A 23 -19.04 43.92 -5.73
CA SER A 23 -18.12 43.95 -4.62
C SER A 23 -18.46 42.75 -3.74
N PHE A 24 -17.70 41.68 -3.90
CA PHE A 24 -17.64 40.64 -2.88
C PHE A 24 -17.07 41.33 -1.65
N LYS A 25 -17.94 41.64 -0.68
CA LYS A 25 -17.51 42.00 0.68
C LYS A 25 -16.66 40.84 1.18
N GLN A 26 -15.35 40.93 0.98
CA GLN A 26 -14.39 40.06 1.61
C GLN A 26 -14.37 40.46 3.09
N GLY A 27 -15.09 39.69 3.91
CA GLY A 27 -14.99 39.82 5.36
C GLY A 27 -13.54 39.57 5.75
N ALA A 28 -12.86 40.58 6.29
CA ALA A 28 -11.56 40.40 6.89
C ALA A 28 -11.73 39.51 8.12
N PHE A 29 -11.10 38.33 8.10
CA PHE A 29 -11.12 37.39 9.22
C PHE A 29 -10.41 38.05 10.41
N THR A 30 -11.05 38.06 11.57
CA THR A 30 -10.39 38.54 12.78
C THR A 30 -9.34 37.51 13.23
N LEU A 31 -8.23 37.97 13.80
CA LEU A 31 -7.19 37.07 14.34
C LEU A 31 -7.77 36.10 15.38
N ILE A 32 -8.79 36.54 16.12
CA ILE A 32 -9.46 35.72 17.14
C ILE A 32 -10.30 34.60 16.53
N GLU A 33 -11.03 34.85 15.43
CA GLU A 33 -11.78 33.80 14.74
C GLU A 33 -10.86 32.71 14.21
N LEU A 34 -9.71 33.09 13.65
CA LEU A 34 -8.71 32.12 13.20
C LEU A 34 -8.07 31.37 14.37
N PHE A 35 -7.83 32.05 15.49
CA PHE A 35 -7.18 31.48 16.68
C PHE A 35 -8.04 30.40 17.35
N VAL A 36 -9.35 30.67 17.51
CA VAL A 36 -10.27 29.69 18.10
C VAL A 36 -10.39 28.45 17.21
N VAL A 37 -10.42 28.61 15.89
CA VAL A 37 -10.54 27.48 14.94
C VAL A 37 -9.32 26.57 15.03
N MET A 38 -8.11 27.13 15.00
CA MET A 38 -6.90 26.32 15.14
C MET A 38 -6.81 25.64 16.52
N SER A 39 -7.27 26.32 17.57
CA SER A 39 -7.32 25.74 18.93
C SER A 39 -8.21 24.49 18.97
N VAL A 40 -9.39 24.53 18.36
CA VAL A 40 -10.30 23.38 18.31
C VAL A 40 -9.71 22.23 17.47
N ILE A 41 -9.11 22.52 16.31
CA ILE A 41 -8.48 21.49 15.46
C ILE A 41 -7.35 20.77 16.21
N ILE A 42 -6.52 21.49 16.97
CA ILE A 42 -5.42 20.90 17.74
C ILE A 42 -5.95 19.97 18.83
N VAL A 43 -7.01 20.34 19.55
CA VAL A 43 -7.61 19.48 20.58
C VAL A 43 -8.18 18.20 19.96
N LEU A 44 -8.89 18.33 18.84
CA LEU A 44 -9.45 17.17 18.13
C LEU A 44 -8.36 16.22 17.61
N LEU A 45 -7.31 16.75 17.00
CA LEU A 45 -6.19 15.95 16.52
C LEU A 45 -5.35 15.36 17.67
N GLY A 46 -5.20 16.10 18.77
CA GLY A 46 -4.50 15.65 19.97
C GLY A 46 -5.14 14.41 20.60
N MET A 47 -6.47 14.32 20.58
CA MET A 47 -7.20 13.13 21.02
C MET A 47 -7.15 11.99 19.99
N ALA A 48 -7.09 12.30 18.69
CA ALA A 48 -7.12 11.30 17.62
C ALA A 48 -5.75 10.64 17.34
N PHE A 49 -4.65 11.38 17.47
CA PHE A 49 -3.30 10.91 17.16
C PHE A 49 -2.86 9.63 17.91
N PRO A 50 -3.05 9.50 19.25
CA PRO A 50 -2.62 8.29 19.96
C PRO A 50 -3.37 7.03 19.51
N ALA A 51 -4.64 7.15 19.11
CA ALA A 51 -5.45 6.03 18.65
C ALA A 51 -5.02 5.50 17.27
N PHE A 52 -4.40 6.34 16.43
CA PHE A 52 -4.00 5.98 15.06
C PHE A 52 -2.94 4.86 15.01
N GLN A 53 -2.00 4.85 15.96
CA GLN A 53 -0.95 3.82 16.01
C GLN A 53 -1.52 2.43 16.34
N ALA A 54 -2.54 2.38 17.22
CA ALA A 54 -3.23 1.14 17.55
C ALA A 54 -3.96 0.56 16.33
N VAL A 55 -4.62 1.41 15.54
CA VAL A 55 -5.29 1.01 14.29
C VAL A 55 -4.28 0.46 13.28
N GLN A 56 -3.14 1.13 13.08
CA GLN A 56 -2.10 0.65 12.17
C GLN A 56 -1.52 -0.71 12.60
N ASN A 57 -1.29 -0.90 13.90
CA ASN A 57 -0.83 -2.18 14.44
C ASN A 57 -1.89 -3.28 14.30
N SER A 58 -3.17 -2.94 14.46
CA SER A 58 -4.27 -3.87 14.19
C SER A 58 -4.32 -4.26 12.71
N ALA A 59 -4.14 -3.31 11.78
CA ALA A 59 -4.09 -3.59 10.35
C ALA A 59 -2.94 -4.55 9.99
N ARG A 60 -1.74 -4.31 10.57
CA ARG A 60 -0.59 -5.21 10.41
C ARG A 60 -0.87 -6.61 10.96
N LYS A 61 -1.52 -6.73 12.13
CA LYS A 61 -1.92 -8.02 12.70
C LYS A 61 -2.94 -8.75 11.82
N THR A 62 -3.94 -8.05 11.30
CA THR A 62 -4.92 -8.62 10.37
C THR A 62 -4.24 -9.12 9.10
N GLN A 63 -3.30 -8.34 8.56
CA GLN A 63 -2.53 -8.76 7.39
C GLN A 63 -1.72 -10.03 7.69
N ALA A 64 -0.96 -10.06 8.78
CA ALA A 64 -0.18 -11.24 9.16
C ALA A 64 -1.06 -12.48 9.39
N LYS A 65 -2.24 -12.30 9.98
CA LYS A 65 -3.23 -13.39 10.13
C LYS A 65 -3.69 -13.92 8.77
N ASN A 66 -3.96 -13.04 7.82
CA ASN A 66 -4.38 -13.45 6.47
C ASN A 66 -3.24 -14.17 5.72
N ASP A 67 -2.01 -13.70 5.86
CA ASP A 67 -0.83 -14.36 5.29
C ASP A 67 -0.70 -15.79 5.85
N LEU A 68 -0.82 -15.98 7.17
CA LEU A 68 -0.78 -17.31 7.79
C LEU A 68 -1.89 -18.24 7.26
N VAL A 69 -3.11 -17.72 7.10
CA VAL A 69 -4.23 -18.51 6.54
C VAL A 69 -3.93 -18.95 5.10
N GLN A 70 -3.31 -18.08 4.29
CA GLN A 70 -2.91 -18.44 2.93
C GLN A 70 -1.82 -19.51 2.93
N ILE A 71 -0.83 -19.41 3.82
CA ILE A 71 0.23 -20.42 3.97
C ILE A 71 -0.36 -21.77 4.34
N VAL A 72 -1.22 -21.83 5.37
CA VAL A 72 -1.86 -23.09 5.81
C VAL A 72 -2.71 -23.69 4.68
N THR A 73 -3.48 -22.86 3.98
CA THR A 73 -4.32 -23.32 2.87
C THR A 73 -3.46 -23.86 1.72
N ALA A 74 -2.35 -23.20 1.40
CA ALA A 74 -1.41 -23.63 0.36
C ALA A 74 -0.72 -24.95 0.71
N VAL A 75 -0.29 -25.12 1.97
CA VAL A 75 0.32 -26.38 2.45
C VAL A 75 -0.69 -27.53 2.41
N ASN A 76 -1.94 -27.30 2.82
CA ASN A 76 -2.99 -28.32 2.75
C ASN A 76 -3.36 -28.67 1.30
N ALA A 77 -3.38 -27.69 0.40
CA ALA A 77 -3.60 -27.92 -1.02
C ALA A 77 -2.45 -28.74 -1.64
N PHE A 78 -1.20 -28.46 -1.26
CA PHE A 78 -0.04 -29.26 -1.65
C PHE A 78 -0.17 -30.71 -1.17
N TYR A 79 -0.56 -30.92 0.09
CA TYR A 79 -0.78 -32.27 0.63
C TYR A 79 -1.90 -33.02 -0.11
N THR A 80 -2.98 -32.32 -0.48
CA THR A 80 -4.10 -32.92 -1.25
C THR A 80 -3.64 -33.37 -2.64
N GLU A 81 -2.72 -32.64 -3.25
CA GLU A 81 -2.20 -32.91 -4.60
C GLU A 81 -1.14 -34.03 -4.60
N TYR A 82 -0.21 -34.00 -3.65
CA TYR A 82 0.98 -34.88 -3.65
C TYR A 82 0.98 -35.94 -2.55
N GLY A 83 0.02 -35.93 -1.63
CA GLY A 83 -0.10 -36.89 -0.53
C GLY A 83 1.01 -36.78 0.53
N LYS A 84 1.86 -35.74 0.45
CA LYS A 84 2.96 -35.46 1.38
C LYS A 84 3.04 -33.96 1.65
N TYR A 85 3.56 -33.59 2.82
CA TYR A 85 3.84 -32.19 3.12
C TYR A 85 5.07 -31.70 2.32
N PRO A 86 5.13 -30.40 1.99
CA PRO A 86 6.27 -29.81 1.30
C PRO A 86 7.48 -29.76 2.26
N LEU A 87 8.28 -30.83 2.29
CA LEU A 87 9.50 -30.97 3.08
C LEU A 87 10.69 -30.80 2.14
N VAL A 88 11.61 -29.88 2.44
CA VAL A 88 12.72 -29.57 1.51
C VAL A 88 14.09 -30.06 1.97
N THR A 89 14.16 -30.58 3.19
CA THR A 89 15.27 -31.35 3.75
C THR A 89 14.75 -32.23 4.88
N ALA A 90 15.44 -33.33 5.18
CA ALA A 90 15.12 -34.16 6.35
C ALA A 90 14.98 -33.24 7.58
N ASP A 91 13.81 -33.26 8.19
CA ASP A 91 13.48 -32.60 9.44
C ASP A 91 14.55 -32.99 10.48
N THR A 92 15.57 -32.13 10.63
CA THR A 92 16.74 -32.43 11.45
C THR A 92 16.83 -31.53 12.67
N ILE A 93 16.00 -30.50 12.80
CA ILE A 93 16.05 -29.62 13.97
C ILE A 93 14.67 -29.05 14.31
N TYR A 94 13.93 -29.73 15.18
CA TYR A 94 12.89 -29.09 16.00
C TYR A 94 13.59 -28.08 16.93
N GLY A 95 13.49 -26.79 16.62
CA GLY A 95 14.09 -25.75 17.44
C GLY A 95 14.34 -24.45 16.69
N PRO A 96 14.69 -23.35 17.39
CA PRO A 96 14.83 -22.00 16.83
C PRO A 96 16.14 -21.86 16.06
N THR A 97 16.38 -22.74 15.09
CA THR A 97 17.47 -22.58 14.13
C THR A 97 16.89 -21.75 13.00
N GLY A 98 17.41 -20.52 12.86
CA GLY A 98 16.96 -19.51 11.89
C GLY A 98 17.26 -19.87 10.43
N THR A 99 17.01 -21.10 10.02
CA THR A 99 17.11 -21.53 8.63
C THR A 99 15.94 -20.91 7.87
N ALA A 100 16.24 -20.07 6.89
CA ALA A 100 15.21 -19.43 6.06
C ALA A 100 14.38 -20.50 5.33
N ASN A 101 13.05 -20.41 5.38
CA ASN A 101 12.14 -21.32 4.66
C ASN A 101 11.95 -20.94 3.18
N ASN A 102 12.97 -20.34 2.57
CA ASN A 102 12.92 -19.98 1.16
C ASN A 102 12.53 -21.16 0.27
N LEU A 103 13.13 -22.33 0.53
CA LEU A 103 12.86 -23.54 -0.23
C LEU A 103 11.40 -23.99 -0.11
N LEU A 104 10.79 -23.90 1.08
CA LEU A 104 9.37 -24.22 1.28
C LEU A 104 8.49 -23.32 0.42
N PHE A 105 8.75 -22.01 0.45
CA PHE A 105 8.00 -21.05 -0.35
C PHE A 105 8.28 -21.20 -1.85
N ASP A 106 9.48 -21.62 -2.26
CA ASP A 106 9.79 -21.96 -3.65
C ASP A 106 8.99 -23.18 -4.14
N VAL A 107 8.83 -24.21 -3.29
CA VAL A 107 7.96 -25.36 -3.58
C VAL A 107 6.51 -24.93 -3.74
N LEU A 108 5.98 -24.14 -2.79
CA LEU A 108 4.59 -23.68 -2.81
C LEU A 108 4.29 -22.71 -3.95
N ARG A 109 5.30 -21.98 -4.45
CA ARG A 109 5.20 -21.07 -5.59
C ARG A 109 5.46 -21.76 -6.95
N GLY A 110 5.71 -23.07 -6.98
CA GLY A 110 5.96 -23.82 -8.22
C GLY A 110 7.35 -23.65 -8.83
N LEU A 111 8.31 -23.10 -8.07
CA LEU A 111 9.68 -22.84 -8.53
C LEU A 111 10.62 -24.04 -8.33
N ASN A 112 10.24 -24.99 -7.48
CA ASN A 112 11.03 -26.20 -7.22
C ASN A 112 10.47 -27.41 -7.98
N ALA A 113 11.15 -27.81 -9.06
CA ALA A 113 10.74 -28.93 -9.89
C ALA A 113 10.98 -30.32 -9.25
N THR A 114 11.77 -30.41 -8.18
CA THR A 114 12.07 -31.67 -7.49
C THR A 114 10.91 -32.10 -6.60
N GLU A 115 10.43 -31.20 -5.74
CA GLU A 115 9.32 -31.47 -4.81
C GLU A 115 7.95 -31.17 -5.44
N ASN A 116 7.88 -30.25 -6.40
CA ASN A 116 6.67 -29.89 -7.13
C ASN A 116 6.89 -30.06 -8.65
N PRO A 117 6.96 -31.30 -9.16
CA PRO A 117 7.27 -31.57 -10.58
C PRO A 117 6.20 -31.04 -11.55
N ARG A 118 4.96 -30.88 -11.10
CA ARG A 118 3.88 -30.28 -11.92
C ARG A 118 3.91 -28.75 -11.89
N GLN A 119 4.81 -28.13 -11.12
CA GLN A 119 4.96 -26.68 -10.95
C GLN A 119 3.64 -25.96 -10.62
N ILE A 120 2.77 -26.60 -9.83
CA ILE A 120 1.49 -26.02 -9.44
C ILE A 120 1.75 -24.88 -8.45
N VAL A 121 1.15 -23.72 -8.69
CA VAL A 121 1.24 -22.56 -7.79
C VAL A 121 0.16 -22.66 -6.73
N PHE A 122 0.56 -22.95 -5.49
CA PHE A 122 -0.34 -23.03 -4.34
C PHE A 122 -0.48 -21.70 -3.59
N ILE A 123 0.55 -20.86 -3.65
CA ILE A 123 0.54 -19.51 -3.07
C ILE A 123 1.22 -18.51 -4.00
N SER A 124 0.65 -17.31 -4.10
CA SER A 124 1.22 -16.19 -4.85
C SER A 124 1.23 -14.93 -3.99
N PRO A 125 2.11 -14.85 -2.97
CA PRO A 125 2.24 -13.65 -2.16
C PRO A 125 2.77 -12.49 -3.02
N PRO A 126 2.40 -11.25 -2.69
CA PRO A 126 2.91 -10.08 -3.39
C PRO A 126 4.43 -9.97 -3.23
N GLU A 127 5.08 -9.32 -4.20
CA GLU A 127 6.51 -9.06 -4.11
C GLU A 127 6.81 -7.91 -3.14
N VAL A 128 7.95 -8.02 -2.45
CA VAL A 128 8.42 -6.93 -1.60
C VAL A 128 8.74 -5.70 -2.44
N LYS A 129 8.35 -4.52 -1.95
CA LYS A 129 8.68 -3.24 -2.60
C LYS A 129 10.18 -2.92 -2.58
N ASN A 130 10.91 -3.48 -1.63
CA ASN A 130 12.34 -3.24 -1.44
C ASN A 130 13.01 -4.54 -0.94
N SER A 131 13.93 -5.10 -1.74
CA SER A 131 14.66 -6.34 -1.41
C SER A 131 15.72 -6.13 -0.30
N THR A 132 16.12 -4.88 -0.01
CA THR A 132 17.11 -4.56 1.03
C THR A 132 16.48 -4.39 2.43
N ASN A 133 15.19 -4.03 2.50
CA ASN A 133 14.41 -3.98 3.75
C ASN A 133 13.01 -4.55 3.48
N PRO A 134 12.90 -5.87 3.31
CA PRO A 134 11.68 -6.52 2.88
C PRO A 134 10.59 -6.43 3.94
N ARG A 135 9.37 -6.12 3.51
CA ARG A 135 8.15 -6.12 4.34
C ARG A 135 6.98 -6.58 3.48
N SER A 136 6.08 -7.37 4.09
CA SER A 136 4.81 -7.77 3.48
C SER A 136 4.95 -8.35 2.07
N GLY A 137 5.65 -9.47 1.93
CA GLY A 137 5.79 -10.11 0.63
C GLY A 137 7.00 -11.02 0.51
N VAL A 138 7.19 -11.55 -0.70
CA VAL A 138 8.29 -12.44 -1.04
C VAL A 138 9.41 -11.70 -1.77
N VAL A 139 10.64 -12.13 -1.57
CA VAL A 139 11.81 -11.61 -2.30
C VAL A 139 12.02 -12.44 -3.56
N THR A 140 11.78 -11.85 -4.73
CA THR A 140 11.97 -12.50 -6.04
C THR A 140 13.18 -11.98 -6.81
N THR A 141 13.72 -10.82 -6.41
CA THR A 141 14.90 -10.19 -7.02
C THR A 141 16.12 -10.28 -6.09
N ILE A 142 17.27 -10.65 -6.66
CA ILE A 142 18.54 -10.81 -5.93
C ILE A 142 18.92 -9.48 -5.29
N GLY A 143 19.02 -9.46 -3.95
CA GLY A 143 19.36 -8.29 -3.15
C GLY A 143 19.99 -8.72 -1.83
N ALA A 144 19.79 -7.94 -0.75
CA ALA A 144 20.36 -8.25 0.56
C ALA A 144 19.57 -9.29 1.36
N ALA A 145 18.28 -9.49 1.03
CA ALA A 145 17.43 -10.50 1.65
C ALA A 145 17.46 -11.83 0.88
N THR A 146 17.25 -12.94 1.58
CA THR A 146 17.24 -14.29 0.99
C THR A 146 16.10 -14.43 -0.01
N LEU A 147 16.42 -14.81 -1.24
CA LEU A 147 15.45 -15.11 -2.30
C LEU A 147 14.46 -16.17 -1.84
N GLY A 148 13.20 -16.06 -2.25
CA GLY A 148 12.13 -17.02 -1.93
C GLY A 148 11.58 -16.87 -0.51
N GLN A 149 12.19 -16.06 0.35
CA GLN A 149 11.72 -15.87 1.73
C GLN A 149 10.52 -14.92 1.77
N LEU A 150 9.49 -15.31 2.55
CA LEU A 150 8.28 -14.53 2.78
C LEU A 150 8.40 -13.72 4.08
N PHE A 151 8.04 -12.44 4.03
CA PHE A 151 8.17 -11.48 5.13
C PHE A 151 6.82 -10.94 5.62
N ASP A 152 6.72 -10.77 6.94
CA ASP A 152 5.59 -10.18 7.64
C ASP A 152 5.54 -8.63 7.48
N PRO A 153 4.49 -7.95 7.99
CA PRO A 153 4.40 -6.49 7.93
C PRO A 153 5.43 -5.72 8.78
N TRP A 154 6.15 -6.40 9.66
CA TRP A 154 7.22 -5.82 10.50
C TRP A 154 8.60 -6.00 9.88
N GLY A 155 8.73 -6.89 8.88
CA GLY A 155 9.97 -7.22 8.18
C GLY A 155 10.69 -8.45 8.73
N ASN A 156 10.03 -9.24 9.60
CA ASN A 156 10.53 -10.56 9.98
C ASN A 156 10.07 -11.60 8.97
N ALA A 157 10.90 -12.60 8.73
CA ALA A 157 10.50 -13.71 7.87
C ALA A 157 9.56 -14.68 8.59
N TYR A 158 8.61 -15.25 7.85
CA TYR A 158 7.79 -16.34 8.36
C TYR A 158 8.64 -17.60 8.53
N ASN A 159 8.71 -18.09 9.76
CA ASN A 159 9.33 -19.37 10.07
C ASN A 159 8.23 -20.43 10.28
N VAL A 160 8.16 -21.43 9.40
CA VAL A 160 7.25 -22.57 9.48
C VAL A 160 8.12 -23.77 9.82
N THR A 161 8.17 -24.11 11.10
CA THR A 161 8.82 -25.32 11.65
C THR A 161 7.78 -26.35 11.99
#